data_AF-A0A4R4ZP02-F1
#
_entry.id   AF-A0A4R4ZP02-F1
#
_cell.length_a   1.000
_cell.length_b   1.000
_cell.length_c   1.000
_cell.angle_alpha   90.00
_cell.angle_beta   90.00
_cell.angle_gamma   90.00
#
_symmetry.space_group_name_H-M   'P 1'
#
loop_
_entity.id
_entity.type
_entity.pdbx_description
1 polymer ?
#
loop_
_entity_poly.entity_id
_entity_poly.type
_entity_poly.pdbx_seq_one_letter_code
_entity_poly.pdbx_strand_id
1 'polypeptide(L)'
;MPRGGGNSALRGQTVGLSEGARSVVVGIRLLGPPRLEPVTRQPRGRKAWGLLGYLLLAERPPSRRRLSELFFADADDPLGALRWSLAELRRAIGVPGLLTGDPVGSALGASISVDVLRLQAEDELLNAGELLEGIELDGCPEFESWLLLERRRVASEIEAQLRQRAISRLASGQAKEAIPFATKAVSINPHEQGNHELLIRALATSGDRITALRQIEQCVDLFQRELGIDVTSSLYEAATLKSLPSPALSGRAAAVSQLQAGRAAIGAGAVDAGLQCLRQAATLAVQCRDKTLEARALAALGGALVHAIRGHDEEGAIVLHEALLVAEQAGERSTAVLALRELGFIEVQAGRRRTADGWLDRAQQAAETDEERAAVLGVRGMNSSDRGDYPAAFAQLGESVELAARCGDPRQQAWSWSLVGRAHLLRAEYADAAVAVRGALDLVRRERWIAFLPWPQALAAGSGRRARPVRRGSRRSHQRIRGSLGAGMPAQRPLLGRDGGPRPRTAPHRTR
;
A
#
# COMPACT_ATOMS: atom_id res chain seq x y z
N MET A 1 -3.75 -72.68 51.32
CA MET A 1 -4.88 -72.38 50.44
C MET A 1 -5.67 -71.22 51.05
N PRO A 2 -5.97 -70.10 50.35
CA PRO A 2 -5.29 -69.42 49.23
C PRO A 2 -4.85 -67.98 49.65
N ARG A 3 -3.55 -67.66 49.69
CA ARG A 3 -2.74 -66.84 48.74
C ARG A 3 -3.41 -65.61 48.08
N GLY A 4 -3.02 -64.42 48.56
CA GLY A 4 -3.09 -63.15 47.86
C GLY A 4 -1.72 -62.67 47.36
N GLY A 5 -1.77 -61.59 46.55
CA GLY A 5 -0.79 -60.50 46.38
C GLY A 5 0.70 -60.82 46.21
N GLY A 6 1.28 -60.36 45.09
CA GLY A 6 2.74 -60.31 44.95
C GLY A 6 3.21 -59.86 43.58
N ASN A 7 3.45 -58.56 43.46
CA ASN A 7 4.08 -57.86 42.36
C ASN A 7 5.54 -58.34 42.18
N SER A 8 5.94 -58.76 40.97
CA SER A 8 7.35 -59.00 40.63
C SER A 8 7.67 -58.43 39.25
N ALA A 9 8.55 -57.43 39.26
CA ALA A 9 9.27 -56.95 38.09
C ALA A 9 10.19 -58.05 37.52
N LEU A 10 10.45 -58.02 36.21
CA LEU A 10 11.80 -57.87 35.63
C LEU A 10 11.78 -58.01 34.09
N ARG A 11 12.46 -57.03 33.46
CA ARG A 11 13.15 -57.07 32.16
C ARG A 11 12.31 -57.00 30.88
N GLY A 12 11.80 -55.80 30.61
CA GLY A 12 11.64 -55.31 29.24
C GLY A 12 12.91 -54.61 28.79
N GLN A 13 13.44 -55.05 27.65
CA GLN A 13 14.67 -54.57 27.01
C GLN A 13 14.62 -53.06 26.73
N THR A 14 15.76 -52.41 26.98
CA THR A 14 16.14 -51.11 26.44
C THR A 14 16.19 -51.16 24.92
N VAL A 15 15.14 -50.67 24.27
CA VAL A 15 15.22 -50.16 22.89
C VAL A 15 15.22 -48.65 23.01
N GLY A 16 16.38 -48.05 22.73
CA GLY A 16 16.54 -46.60 22.66
C GLY A 16 15.55 -46.04 21.66
N LEU A 17 14.58 -45.27 22.15
CA LEU A 17 13.79 -44.37 21.32
C LEU A 17 14.75 -43.28 20.87
N SER A 18 15.14 -43.40 19.60
CA SER A 18 15.87 -42.42 18.81
C SER A 18 15.40 -41.00 19.14
N GLU A 19 16.35 -40.16 19.52
CA GLU A 19 16.24 -38.70 19.48
C GLU A 19 15.50 -38.29 18.20
N GLY A 20 14.40 -37.55 18.36
CA GLY A 20 13.70 -36.96 17.25
C GLY A 20 14.67 -36.12 16.43
N ALA A 21 14.97 -36.58 15.21
CA ALA A 21 15.74 -35.82 14.24
C ALA A 21 15.04 -34.47 14.05
N ARG A 22 15.58 -33.41 14.66
CA ARG A 22 15.26 -32.03 14.30
C ARG A 22 15.52 -31.93 12.81
N SER A 23 14.48 -31.79 12.00
CA SER A 23 14.64 -31.57 10.57
C SER A 23 15.45 -30.29 10.38
N VAL A 24 16.69 -30.44 9.92
CA VAL A 24 17.56 -29.28 9.65
C VAL A 24 16.89 -28.51 8.51
N VAL A 25 16.43 -27.30 8.81
CA VAL A 25 15.87 -26.39 7.80
C VAL A 25 17.04 -25.85 6.99
N VAL A 26 17.01 -26.04 5.67
CA VAL A 26 17.99 -25.47 4.75
C VAL A 26 17.59 -24.03 4.45
N GLY A 27 18.41 -23.09 4.88
CA GLY A 27 18.34 -21.68 4.53
C GLY A 27 18.99 -21.40 3.18
N ILE A 28 18.27 -20.77 2.28
CA ILE A 28 18.76 -20.20 1.03
C ILE A 28 18.82 -18.69 1.24
N ARG A 29 20.04 -18.14 1.28
CA ARG A 29 20.28 -16.70 1.34
C ARG A 29 20.48 -16.17 -0.07
N LEU A 30 19.59 -15.29 -0.51
CA LEU A 30 19.64 -14.60 -1.80
C LEU A 30 19.75 -13.08 -1.63
N LEU A 31 19.60 -12.54 -0.42
CA LEU A 31 19.83 -11.12 -0.13
C LEU A 31 21.28 -10.91 0.31
N GLY A 32 22.06 -10.28 -0.56
CA GLY A 32 23.51 -10.23 -0.50
C GLY A 32 24.16 -11.38 -1.30
N PRO A 33 25.44 -11.69 -1.05
CA PRO A 33 26.13 -12.78 -1.74
C PRO A 33 25.44 -14.13 -1.48
N PRO A 34 25.01 -14.85 -2.55
CA PRO A 34 24.13 -15.99 -2.39
C PRO A 34 24.84 -17.19 -1.76
N ARG A 35 24.18 -17.84 -0.81
CA ARG A 35 24.73 -18.98 -0.05
C ARG A 35 23.64 -19.84 0.57
N LEU A 36 23.95 -21.11 0.78
CA LEU A 36 23.12 -22.03 1.54
C LEU A 36 23.64 -22.17 2.98
N GLU A 37 22.75 -22.26 3.96
CA GLU A 37 23.07 -22.42 5.38
C GLU A 37 22.16 -23.51 5.99
N PRO A 38 22.61 -24.40 6.89
CA PRO A 38 23.99 -24.60 7.33
C PRO A 38 24.78 -25.59 6.44
N VAL A 39 24.34 -25.84 5.20
CA VAL A 39 24.89 -26.94 4.38
C VAL A 39 26.35 -26.73 3.98
N THR A 40 27.12 -27.82 3.97
CA THR A 40 28.55 -27.80 3.62
C THR A 40 28.81 -27.70 2.12
N ARG A 41 27.82 -27.99 1.27
CA ARG A 41 27.93 -27.96 -0.19
C ARG A 41 27.19 -26.76 -0.77
N GLN A 42 27.92 -25.88 -1.44
CA GLN A 42 27.36 -24.77 -2.21
C GLN A 42 27.17 -25.16 -3.68
N PRO A 43 26.15 -24.63 -4.38
CA PRO A 43 26.08 -24.62 -5.83
C PRO A 43 27.35 -24.02 -6.45
N ARG A 44 27.86 -24.64 -7.52
CA ARG A 44 29.08 -24.22 -8.21
C ARG A 44 28.74 -23.25 -9.33
N GLY A 45 29.41 -22.11 -9.31
CA GLY A 45 29.35 -21.11 -10.37
C GLY A 45 28.12 -20.21 -10.31
N ARG A 46 28.22 -19.07 -11.00
CA ARG A 46 27.20 -18.02 -10.98
C ARG A 46 25.89 -18.45 -11.66
N LYS A 47 25.96 -19.19 -12.77
CA LYS A 47 24.78 -19.68 -13.51
C LYS A 47 23.87 -20.58 -12.65
N ALA A 48 24.43 -21.40 -11.75
CA ALA A 48 23.64 -22.23 -10.84
C ALA A 48 22.84 -21.36 -9.85
N TRP A 49 23.45 -20.30 -9.31
CA TRP A 49 22.78 -19.35 -8.42
C TRP A 49 21.73 -18.50 -9.14
N GLY A 50 22.03 -18.02 -10.35
CA GLY A 50 21.06 -17.31 -11.18
C GLY A 50 19.84 -18.19 -11.52
N LEU A 51 20.08 -19.46 -11.90
CA LEU A 51 19.02 -20.43 -12.14
C LEU A 51 18.18 -20.69 -10.88
N LEU A 52 18.81 -20.86 -9.72
CA LEU A 52 18.10 -21.08 -8.45
C LEU A 52 17.24 -19.87 -8.10
N GLY A 53 17.79 -18.65 -8.14
CA GLY A 53 17.04 -17.43 -7.86
C GLY A 53 15.86 -17.23 -8.82
N TYR A 54 16.07 -17.48 -10.12
CA TYR A 54 15.00 -17.41 -11.12
C TYR A 54 13.87 -18.41 -10.83
N LEU A 55 14.21 -19.67 -10.54
CA LEU A 55 13.21 -20.70 -10.22
C LEU A 55 12.38 -20.37 -8.97
N LEU A 56 13.02 -19.76 -7.96
CA LEU A 56 12.37 -19.42 -6.69
C LEU A 56 11.48 -18.18 -6.77
N LEU A 57 11.77 -17.25 -7.69
CA LEU A 57 11.09 -15.96 -7.78
C LEU A 57 10.19 -15.81 -9.01
N ALA A 58 10.24 -16.72 -9.98
CA ALA A 58 9.34 -16.70 -11.13
C ALA A 58 7.87 -16.83 -10.70
N GLU A 59 7.01 -15.95 -11.21
CA GLU A 59 5.57 -15.94 -10.91
C GLU A 59 4.86 -17.25 -11.31
N ARG A 60 5.39 -17.92 -12.32
CA ARG A 60 4.89 -19.20 -12.82
C ARG A 60 6.05 -20.18 -13.00
N PRO A 61 5.85 -21.47 -12.71
CA PRO A 61 6.84 -22.50 -13.00
C PRO A 61 7.29 -22.44 -14.47
N PRO A 62 8.59 -22.23 -14.75
CA PRO A 62 9.09 -22.17 -16.12
C PRO A 62 9.28 -23.57 -16.71
N SER A 63 9.11 -23.72 -18.03
CA SER A 63 9.42 -24.98 -18.71
C SER A 63 10.91 -25.23 -18.82
N ARG A 64 11.31 -26.50 -18.96
CA ARG A 64 12.73 -26.85 -19.14
C ARG A 64 13.31 -26.25 -20.41
N ARG A 65 12.53 -26.26 -21.50
CA ARG A 65 12.91 -25.62 -22.76
C ARG A 65 13.23 -24.13 -22.56
N ARG A 66 12.36 -23.43 -21.84
CA ARG A 66 12.55 -22.01 -21.55
C ARG A 66 13.81 -21.76 -20.74
N LEU A 67 14.07 -22.56 -19.71
CA LEU A 67 15.27 -22.44 -18.89
C LEU A 67 16.56 -22.73 -19.67
N SER A 68 16.54 -23.72 -20.58
CA SER A 68 17.71 -24.00 -21.42
C SER A 68 18.00 -22.87 -22.41
N GLU A 69 16.96 -22.27 -23.00
CA GLU A 69 17.10 -21.10 -23.88
C GLU A 69 17.60 -19.88 -23.09
N LEU A 70 17.14 -19.69 -21.84
CA LEU A 70 17.49 -18.53 -21.02
C LEU A 70 18.93 -18.56 -20.48
N PHE A 71 19.42 -19.72 -20.05
CA PHE A 71 20.70 -19.84 -19.32
C PHE A 71 21.82 -20.55 -20.09
N PHE A 72 21.48 -21.38 -21.08
CA PHE A 72 22.39 -22.34 -21.70
C PHE A 72 22.32 -22.35 -23.23
N ALA A 73 21.85 -21.26 -23.86
CA ALA A 73 21.72 -21.17 -25.32
C ALA A 73 23.02 -21.47 -26.07
N ASP A 74 24.17 -21.08 -25.49
CA ASP A 74 25.49 -21.24 -26.11
C ASP A 74 26.13 -22.63 -25.86
N ALA A 75 25.46 -23.54 -25.16
CA ALA A 75 25.98 -24.87 -24.90
C ALA A 75 25.70 -25.83 -26.07
N ASP A 76 26.59 -26.82 -26.29
CA ASP A 76 26.39 -27.85 -27.32
C ASP A 76 25.11 -28.71 -27.08
N ASP A 77 24.81 -29.02 -25.82
CA ASP A 77 23.52 -29.61 -25.38
C ASP A 77 22.90 -28.73 -24.28
N PRO A 78 22.09 -27.70 -24.63
CA PRO A 78 21.47 -26.79 -23.66
C PRO A 78 20.59 -27.50 -22.64
N LEU A 79 19.83 -28.52 -23.07
CA LEU A 79 18.98 -29.30 -22.18
C LEU A 79 19.83 -30.19 -21.26
N GLY A 80 20.96 -30.72 -21.74
CA GLY A 80 21.93 -31.45 -20.94
C GLY A 80 22.57 -30.60 -19.86
N ALA A 81 23.03 -29.40 -20.22
CA ALA A 81 23.57 -28.43 -19.27
C ALA A 81 22.55 -28.06 -18.18
N LEU A 82 21.29 -27.84 -18.57
CA LEU A 82 20.20 -27.61 -17.62
C LEU A 82 19.97 -28.84 -16.70
N ARG A 83 19.87 -30.06 -17.27
CA ARG A 83 19.68 -31.29 -16.48
C ARG A 83 20.77 -31.45 -15.42
N TRP A 84 22.01 -31.17 -15.77
CA TRP A 84 23.15 -31.25 -14.87
C TRP A 84 23.08 -30.18 -13.77
N SER A 85 22.80 -28.93 -14.13
CA SER A 85 22.66 -27.81 -13.19
C SER A 85 21.53 -28.04 -12.18
N LEU A 86 20.35 -28.52 -12.63
CA LEU A 86 19.25 -28.88 -11.74
C LEU A 86 19.61 -30.05 -10.81
N ALA A 87 20.35 -31.05 -11.32
CA ALA A 87 20.82 -32.14 -10.48
C ALA A 87 21.84 -31.69 -9.44
N GLU A 88 22.70 -30.72 -9.79
CA GLU A 88 23.64 -30.11 -8.86
C GLU A 88 22.92 -29.34 -7.75
N LEU A 89 21.97 -28.47 -8.11
CA LEU A 89 21.16 -27.71 -7.15
C LEU A 89 20.44 -28.65 -6.17
N ARG A 90 19.82 -29.73 -6.66
CA ARG A 90 19.21 -30.77 -5.81
C ARG A 90 20.21 -31.38 -4.82
N ARG A 91 21.42 -31.71 -5.27
CA ARG A 91 22.47 -32.29 -4.41
C ARG A 91 23.01 -31.29 -3.38
N ALA A 92 23.10 -30.00 -3.73
CA ALA A 92 23.54 -28.95 -2.82
C ALA A 92 22.49 -28.67 -1.74
N ILE A 93 21.22 -28.57 -2.13
CA ILE A 93 20.10 -28.33 -1.21
C ILE A 93 19.79 -29.57 -0.36
N GLY A 94 20.03 -30.77 -0.88
CA GLY A 94 19.85 -32.02 -0.13
C GLY A 94 18.39 -32.44 0.07
N VAL A 95 17.44 -31.84 -0.65
CA VAL A 95 16.01 -32.18 -0.58
C VAL A 95 15.60 -32.98 -1.82
N PRO A 96 15.24 -34.27 -1.67
CA PRO A 96 14.77 -35.09 -2.79
C PRO A 96 13.49 -34.53 -3.41
N GLY A 97 13.35 -34.62 -4.74
CA GLY A 97 12.14 -34.21 -5.45
C GLY A 97 12.01 -32.71 -5.76
N LEU A 98 12.85 -31.85 -5.18
CA LEU A 98 12.87 -30.41 -5.49
C LEU A 98 13.36 -30.14 -6.93
N LEU A 99 12.87 -29.08 -7.58
CA LEU A 99 13.28 -28.69 -8.95
C LEU A 99 13.13 -29.83 -9.97
N THR A 100 12.03 -30.57 -9.87
CA THR A 100 11.66 -31.65 -10.80
C THR A 100 10.45 -31.25 -11.65
N GLY A 101 10.07 -32.09 -12.62
CA GLY A 101 8.97 -31.82 -13.56
C GLY A 101 9.35 -30.98 -14.78
N ASP A 102 8.34 -30.77 -15.64
CA ASP A 102 8.30 -29.80 -16.73
C ASP A 102 6.83 -29.35 -16.92
N PRO A 103 6.43 -28.15 -16.48
CA PRO A 103 7.26 -27.09 -15.89
C PRO A 103 8.02 -27.47 -14.62
N VAL A 104 9.17 -26.83 -14.39
CA VAL A 104 10.02 -27.10 -13.23
C VAL A 104 9.40 -26.46 -11.99
N GLY A 105 8.92 -27.30 -11.07
CA GLY A 105 8.30 -26.86 -9.83
C GLY A 105 9.32 -26.37 -8.81
N SER A 106 9.02 -25.24 -8.17
CA SER A 106 9.80 -24.64 -7.08
C SER A 106 9.09 -24.72 -5.72
N ALA A 107 8.07 -25.58 -5.58
CA ALA A 107 7.33 -25.74 -4.34
C ALA A 107 8.28 -26.08 -3.18
N LEU A 108 8.41 -25.14 -2.25
CA LEU A 108 9.26 -25.25 -1.08
C LEU A 108 8.50 -26.04 0.00
N GLY A 109 9.07 -27.16 0.44
CA GLY A 109 8.59 -27.85 1.63
C GLY A 109 8.96 -27.08 2.90
N ALA A 110 8.38 -27.47 4.05
CA ALA A 110 8.66 -26.85 5.35
C ALA A 110 10.13 -26.94 5.81
N SER A 111 10.94 -27.75 5.11
CA SER A 111 12.39 -27.91 5.34
C SER A 111 13.25 -26.87 4.62
N ILE A 112 12.69 -25.96 3.82
CA ILE A 112 13.45 -24.93 3.09
C ILE A 112 12.95 -23.54 3.50
N SER A 113 13.89 -22.67 3.84
CA SER A 113 13.65 -21.26 4.12
C SER A 113 14.41 -20.40 3.11
N VAL A 114 13.75 -19.43 2.48
CA VAL A 114 14.39 -18.49 1.55
C VAL A 114 14.21 -17.09 2.10
N ASP A 115 15.32 -16.38 2.33
CA ASP A 115 15.31 -15.06 3.00
C ASP A 115 14.47 -14.01 2.26
N VAL A 116 14.59 -13.91 0.93
CA VAL A 116 13.80 -12.98 0.11
C VAL A 116 12.30 -13.30 0.10
N LEU A 117 11.90 -14.53 0.43
CA LEU A 117 10.49 -14.92 0.61
C LEU A 117 10.00 -14.72 2.05
N ARG A 118 10.90 -14.42 2.99
CA ARG A 118 10.64 -14.30 4.43
C ARG A 118 11.13 -12.97 5.00
N LEU A 119 10.85 -11.88 4.29
CA LEU A 119 11.13 -10.53 4.74
C LEU A 119 10.25 -10.15 5.95
N GLN A 120 10.51 -10.68 7.14
CA GLN A 120 9.70 -10.42 8.34
C GLN A 120 10.55 -10.13 9.57
N ALA A 121 11.70 -10.80 9.71
CA ALA A 121 12.59 -10.56 10.83
C ALA A 121 13.31 -9.20 10.67
N GLU A 122 13.40 -8.45 11.76
CA GLU A 122 14.00 -7.11 11.74
C GLU A 122 15.49 -7.15 11.42
N ASP A 123 16.23 -8.08 12.03
CA ASP A 123 17.64 -8.29 11.74
C ASP A 123 17.87 -8.66 10.27
N GLU A 124 16.98 -9.44 9.67
CA GLU A 124 17.10 -9.81 8.25
C GLU A 124 16.88 -8.61 7.34
N LEU A 125 15.95 -7.71 7.68
CA LEU A 125 15.70 -6.48 6.92
C LEU A 125 16.84 -5.47 7.04
N LEU A 126 17.35 -5.26 8.26
CA LEU A 126 18.45 -4.32 8.51
C LEU A 126 19.75 -4.78 7.82
N ASN A 127 19.97 -6.08 7.77
CA ASN A 127 21.14 -6.68 7.14
C ASN A 127 20.90 -7.14 5.68
N ALA A 128 19.75 -6.84 5.09
CA ALA A 128 19.47 -7.23 3.71
C ALA A 128 20.43 -6.54 2.73
N GLY A 129 21.08 -7.35 1.89
CA GLY A 129 21.86 -6.91 0.74
C GLY A 129 21.05 -6.90 -0.56
N GLU A 130 21.72 -6.63 -1.68
CA GLU A 130 21.10 -6.70 -3.01
C GLU A 130 20.70 -8.15 -3.34
N LEU A 131 19.57 -8.35 -4.02
CA LEU A 131 19.19 -9.68 -4.50
C LEU A 131 20.27 -10.25 -5.44
N LEU A 132 20.79 -11.44 -5.11
CA LEU A 132 21.84 -12.12 -5.84
C LEU A 132 23.05 -11.21 -6.09
N GLU A 133 23.54 -10.56 -5.03
CA GLU A 133 24.67 -9.64 -5.11
C GLU A 133 25.89 -10.32 -5.76
N GLY A 134 26.51 -9.64 -6.72
CA GLY A 134 27.67 -10.15 -7.46
C GLY A 134 27.38 -11.25 -8.49
N ILE A 135 26.11 -11.61 -8.71
CA ILE A 135 25.70 -12.45 -9.83
C ILE A 135 25.50 -11.58 -11.07
N GLU A 136 26.33 -11.86 -12.07
CA GLU A 136 26.28 -11.33 -13.44
C GLU A 136 26.65 -12.50 -14.37
N LEU A 137 25.81 -12.73 -15.38
CA LEU A 137 25.89 -13.86 -16.30
C LEU A 137 26.08 -13.39 -17.74
N ASP A 138 27.32 -13.52 -18.23
CA ASP A 138 27.62 -13.32 -19.64
C ASP A 138 26.83 -14.29 -20.53
N GLY A 139 26.32 -13.77 -21.66
CA GLY A 139 25.51 -14.55 -22.61
C GLY A 139 24.06 -14.81 -22.16
N CYS A 140 23.59 -14.20 -21.07
CA CYS A 140 22.22 -14.37 -20.57
C CYS A 140 21.44 -13.03 -20.48
N PRO A 141 21.31 -12.24 -21.56
CA PRO A 141 20.76 -10.88 -21.51
C PRO A 141 19.30 -10.80 -21.02
N GLU A 142 18.51 -11.83 -21.32
CA GLU A 142 17.13 -11.91 -20.84
C GLU A 142 17.05 -12.18 -19.33
N PHE A 143 17.97 -12.99 -18.80
CA PHE A 143 18.09 -13.19 -17.35
C PHE A 143 18.57 -11.92 -16.66
N GLU A 144 19.54 -11.21 -17.23
CA GLU A 144 20.05 -9.94 -16.68
C GLU A 144 18.94 -8.88 -16.63
N SER A 145 18.12 -8.80 -17.69
CA SER A 145 16.96 -7.91 -17.73
C SER A 145 15.93 -8.26 -16.64
N TRP A 146 15.66 -9.55 -16.45
CA TRP A 146 14.80 -10.02 -15.37
C TRP A 146 15.40 -9.71 -13.99
N LEU A 147 16.68 -9.99 -13.77
CA LEU A 147 17.36 -9.79 -12.49
C LEU A 147 17.37 -8.31 -12.09
N LEU A 148 17.59 -7.40 -13.05
CA LEU A 148 17.50 -5.96 -12.83
C LEU A 148 16.12 -5.53 -12.31
N LEU A 149 15.04 -6.06 -12.92
CA LEU A 149 13.67 -5.76 -12.49
C LEU A 149 13.38 -6.37 -11.11
N GLU A 150 13.82 -7.60 -10.87
CA GLU A 150 13.61 -8.27 -9.59
C GLU A 150 14.40 -7.65 -8.45
N ARG A 151 15.64 -7.19 -8.69
CA ARG A 151 16.43 -6.42 -7.72
C ARG A 151 15.68 -5.17 -7.28
N ARG A 152 15.14 -4.39 -8.23
CA ARG A 152 14.31 -3.22 -7.92
C ARG A 152 13.06 -3.61 -7.14
N ARG A 153 12.34 -4.64 -7.58
CA ARG A 153 11.12 -5.12 -6.92
C ARG A 153 11.37 -5.55 -5.48
N VAL A 154 12.46 -6.26 -5.21
CA VAL A 154 12.85 -6.73 -3.88
C VAL A 154 13.35 -5.56 -3.02
N ALA A 155 14.17 -4.68 -3.56
CA ALA A 155 14.63 -3.47 -2.86
C ALA A 155 13.45 -2.60 -2.39
N SER A 156 12.47 -2.35 -3.27
CA SER A 156 11.26 -1.58 -2.91
C SER A 156 10.41 -2.27 -1.85
N GLU A 157 10.35 -3.61 -1.83
CA GLU A 157 9.62 -4.35 -0.79
C GLU A 157 10.32 -4.24 0.58
N ILE A 158 11.65 -4.37 0.60
CA ILE A 158 12.45 -4.22 1.81
C ILE A 158 12.33 -2.78 2.33
N GLU A 159 12.47 -1.79 1.45
CA GLU A 159 12.29 -0.38 1.76
C GLU A 159 10.92 -0.11 2.40
N ALA A 160 9.84 -0.57 1.77
CA ALA A 160 8.48 -0.39 2.29
C ALA A 160 8.35 -0.95 3.72
N GLN A 161 8.93 -2.12 3.98
CA GLN A 161 8.90 -2.75 5.30
C GLN A 161 9.75 -2.06 6.36
N LEU A 162 10.89 -1.49 5.99
CA LEU A 162 11.71 -0.67 6.87
C LEU A 162 10.97 0.62 7.25
N ARG A 163 10.36 1.28 6.27
CA ARG A 163 9.54 2.48 6.49
C ARG A 163 8.39 2.21 7.44
N GLN A 164 7.64 1.11 7.23
CA GLN A 164 6.54 0.71 8.11
C GLN A 164 6.99 0.50 9.57
N ARG A 165 8.16 -0.11 9.77
CA ARG A 165 8.76 -0.29 11.11
C ARG A 165 9.20 1.03 11.74
N ALA A 166 9.79 1.94 10.96
CA ALA A 166 10.16 3.28 11.42
C ALA A 166 8.92 4.10 11.84
N ILE A 167 7.90 4.14 10.98
CA ILE A 167 6.64 4.86 11.22
C ILE A 167 5.93 4.33 12.48
N SER A 168 5.78 3.01 12.59
CA SER A 168 5.13 2.37 13.75
C SER A 168 5.84 2.70 15.07
N ARG A 169 7.18 2.71 15.06
CA ARG A 169 7.98 3.09 16.23
C ARG A 169 7.86 4.57 16.58
N LEU A 170 7.84 5.45 15.58
CA LEU A 170 7.59 6.88 15.81
C LEU A 170 6.22 7.11 16.43
N ALA A 171 5.18 6.47 15.89
CA ALA A 171 3.83 6.54 16.42
C ALA A 171 3.72 6.00 17.86
N SER A 172 4.56 5.02 18.23
CA SER A 172 4.61 4.44 19.57
C SER A 172 5.55 5.19 20.54
N GLY A 173 6.08 6.35 20.15
CA GLY A 173 7.01 7.15 20.96
C GLY A 173 8.44 6.59 21.05
N GLN A 174 8.77 5.56 20.27
CA GLN A 174 10.06 4.87 20.27
C GLN A 174 11.01 5.46 19.21
N ALA A 175 11.14 6.79 19.18
CA ALA A 175 11.85 7.50 18.11
C ALA A 175 13.30 7.03 17.91
N LYS A 176 14.02 6.73 19.00
CA LYS A 176 15.40 6.22 18.93
C LYS A 176 15.49 4.86 18.23
N GLU A 177 14.50 3.99 18.42
CA GLU A 177 14.46 2.67 17.79
C GLU A 177 14.05 2.74 16.32
N ALA A 178 13.42 3.85 15.88
CA ALA A 178 13.07 4.05 14.48
C ALA A 178 14.30 4.38 13.60
N ILE A 179 15.36 4.94 14.18
CA ILE A 179 16.54 5.45 13.46
C ILE A 179 17.21 4.39 12.58
N PRO A 180 17.51 3.14 13.04
CA PRO A 180 18.16 2.14 12.20
C PRO A 180 17.34 1.78 10.96
N PHE A 181 16.02 1.69 11.09
CA PHE A 181 15.11 1.37 9.98
C PHE A 181 15.02 2.51 8.97
N ALA A 182 14.87 3.75 9.44
CA ALA A 182 14.85 4.92 8.58
C ALA A 182 16.20 5.13 7.86
N THR A 183 17.31 4.91 8.57
CA THR A 183 18.66 4.96 7.99
C THR A 183 18.82 3.90 6.89
N LYS A 184 18.40 2.66 7.16
CA LYS A 184 18.46 1.59 6.14
C LYS A 184 17.58 1.92 4.93
N ALA A 185 16.38 2.47 5.14
CA ALA A 185 15.52 2.90 4.04
C ALA A 185 16.19 3.96 3.16
N VAL A 186 16.81 5.00 3.75
CA VAL A 186 17.60 6.01 3.02
C VAL A 186 18.73 5.37 2.23
N SER A 187 19.46 4.40 2.79
CA SER A 187 20.54 3.73 2.06
C SER A 187 20.08 2.88 0.87
N ILE A 188 18.85 2.33 0.92
CA ILE A 188 18.29 1.55 -0.19
C ILE A 188 17.82 2.49 -1.30
N ASN A 189 17.17 3.60 -0.93
CA ASN A 189 16.61 4.56 -1.86
C ASN A 189 16.84 6.00 -1.37
N PRO A 190 18.01 6.59 -1.67
CA PRO A 190 18.37 7.93 -1.21
C PRO A 190 17.66 9.03 -2.00
N HIS A 191 17.03 8.72 -3.14
CA HIS A 191 16.27 9.69 -3.93
C HIS A 191 14.78 9.77 -3.54
N GLU A 192 14.38 9.05 -2.49
CA GLU A 192 13.04 9.14 -1.91
C GLU A 192 13.04 10.10 -0.71
N GLN A 193 12.56 11.33 -0.91
CA GLN A 193 12.54 12.37 0.13
C GLN A 193 11.80 11.91 1.39
N GLY A 194 10.76 11.08 1.26
CA GLY A 194 10.03 10.53 2.39
C GLY A 194 10.90 9.70 3.34
N ASN A 195 11.94 9.02 2.83
CA ASN A 195 12.88 8.27 3.67
C ASN A 195 13.75 9.21 4.51
N HIS A 196 14.18 10.33 3.92
CA HIS A 196 14.91 11.37 4.63
C HIS A 196 14.01 12.04 5.68
N GLU A 197 12.76 12.36 5.34
CA GLU A 197 11.81 12.96 6.28
C GLU A 197 11.62 12.07 7.52
N LEU A 198 11.41 10.77 7.34
CA LEU A 198 11.28 9.81 8.45
C LEU A 198 12.53 9.77 9.34
N LEU A 199 13.72 9.77 8.75
CA LEU A 199 14.98 9.77 9.50
C LEU A 199 15.16 11.08 10.28
N ILE A 200 14.93 12.22 9.64
CA ILE A 200 15.02 13.55 10.26
C ILE A 200 14.06 13.64 11.45
N ARG A 201 12.81 13.19 11.26
CA ARG A 201 11.79 13.19 12.32
C ARG A 201 12.17 12.28 13.47
N ALA A 202 12.73 11.10 13.19
CA ALA A 202 13.21 10.20 14.23
C ALA A 202 14.35 10.80 15.04
N LEU A 203 15.34 11.41 14.39
CA LEU A 203 16.46 12.09 15.03
C LEU A 203 16.00 13.29 15.87
N ALA A 204 15.13 14.15 15.32
CA ALA A 204 14.60 15.31 16.01
C ALA A 204 13.79 14.90 17.26
N THR A 205 12.94 13.88 17.13
CA THR A 205 12.08 13.38 18.22
C THR A 205 12.88 12.64 19.29
N SER A 206 14.00 11.98 18.92
CA SER A 206 14.91 11.38 19.90
C SER A 206 15.81 12.40 20.62
N GLY A 207 15.75 13.68 20.23
CA GLY A 207 16.57 14.77 20.79
C GLY A 207 17.90 15.02 20.07
N ASP A 208 18.23 14.26 19.02
CA ASP A 208 19.45 14.47 18.22
C ASP A 208 19.22 15.47 17.08
N ARG A 209 18.94 16.72 17.48
CA ARG A 209 18.64 17.81 16.54
C ARG A 209 19.84 18.15 15.64
N ILE A 210 21.06 17.97 16.12
CA ILE A 210 22.28 18.28 15.36
C ILE A 210 22.39 17.31 14.17
N THR A 211 22.22 16.01 14.40
CA THR A 211 22.25 15.03 13.31
C THR A 211 21.05 15.19 12.37
N ALA A 212 19.87 15.56 12.90
CA ALA A 212 18.70 15.86 12.06
C ALA A 212 18.97 17.02 11.07
N LEU A 213 19.58 18.11 11.53
CA LEU A 213 19.94 19.25 10.66
C LEU A 213 21.00 18.87 9.64
N ARG A 214 22.01 18.08 10.02
CA ARG A 214 23.02 17.56 9.09
C ARG A 214 22.38 16.68 8.01
N GLN A 215 21.38 15.86 8.37
CA GLN A 215 20.66 15.03 7.41
C GLN A 215 19.87 15.86 6.40
N ILE A 216 19.31 17.01 6.81
CA ILE A 216 18.69 17.97 5.90
C ILE A 216 19.72 18.49 4.91
N GLU A 217 20.87 18.98 5.37
CA GLU A 217 21.94 19.50 4.50
C GLU A 217 22.40 18.45 3.48
N GLN A 218 22.58 17.20 3.91
CA GLN A 218 22.96 16.09 3.02
C GLN A 218 21.88 15.79 1.98
N CYS A 219 20.61 15.80 2.38
CA CYS A 219 19.49 15.60 1.46
C CYS A 219 19.41 16.73 0.43
N VAL A 220 19.54 17.98 0.87
CA VAL A 220 19.51 19.15 -0.01
C VAL A 220 20.65 19.08 -1.03
N ASP A 221 21.89 18.78 -0.60
CA ASP A 221 23.03 18.64 -1.52
C ASP A 221 22.80 17.50 -2.53
N LEU A 222 22.34 16.33 -2.07
CA LEU A 222 22.06 15.19 -2.94
C LEU A 222 21.05 15.53 -4.04
N PHE A 223 19.90 16.09 -3.66
CA PHE A 223 18.82 16.40 -4.59
C PHE A 223 19.21 17.51 -5.56
N GLN A 224 19.93 18.52 -5.10
CA GLN A 224 20.42 19.58 -5.98
C GLN A 224 21.50 19.07 -6.95
N ARG A 225 22.50 18.32 -6.45
CA ARG A 225 23.61 17.82 -7.25
C ARG A 225 23.17 16.81 -8.30
N GLU A 226 22.26 15.91 -7.97
CA GLU A 226 21.91 14.77 -8.83
C GLU A 226 20.62 14.96 -9.63
N LEU A 227 19.65 15.73 -9.11
CA LEU A 227 18.35 15.92 -9.74
C LEU A 227 18.07 17.38 -10.13
N GLY A 228 18.81 18.36 -9.60
CA GLY A 228 18.61 19.78 -9.87
C GLY A 228 17.27 20.32 -9.37
N ILE A 229 16.73 19.73 -8.29
CA ILE A 229 15.45 20.10 -7.69
C ILE A 229 15.61 20.45 -6.21
N ASP A 230 14.74 21.34 -5.73
CA ASP A 230 14.61 21.63 -4.31
C ASP A 230 13.86 20.53 -3.55
N VAL A 231 14.21 20.37 -2.28
CA VAL A 231 13.49 19.48 -1.34
C VAL A 231 12.18 20.12 -0.86
N THR A 232 11.23 19.29 -0.41
CA THR A 232 9.93 19.76 0.09
C THR A 232 10.03 20.51 1.43
N SER A 233 9.02 21.34 1.72
CA SER A 233 8.92 22.00 3.04
C SER A 233 8.74 21.00 4.18
N SER A 234 8.08 19.86 3.93
CA SER A 234 7.84 18.80 4.92
C SER A 234 9.15 18.27 5.52
N LEU A 235 10.23 18.24 4.72
CA LEU A 235 11.56 17.85 5.17
C LEU A 235 12.08 18.75 6.30
N TYR A 236 11.93 20.07 6.15
CA TYR A 236 12.33 21.05 7.17
C TYR A 236 11.40 21.00 8.39
N GLU A 237 10.11 20.80 8.16
CA GLU A 237 9.12 20.67 9.24
C GLU A 237 9.37 19.45 10.11
N ALA A 238 9.89 18.34 9.55
CA ALA A 238 10.23 17.14 10.30
C ALA A 238 11.30 17.36 11.38
N ALA A 239 12.18 18.36 11.22
CA ALA A 239 13.16 18.72 12.25
C ALA A 239 12.58 19.61 13.37
N THR A 240 11.34 20.09 13.21
CA THR A 240 10.70 21.01 14.15
C THR A 240 9.75 20.27 15.08
N LEU A 241 10.09 20.21 16.38
CA LEU A 241 9.15 19.78 17.41
C LEU A 241 8.10 20.87 17.62
N LYS A 242 6.91 20.71 17.04
CA LYS A 242 5.80 21.65 17.20
C LYS A 242 5.23 21.54 18.62
N SER A 243 5.61 22.46 19.51
CA SER A 243 4.91 22.69 20.77
C SER A 243 3.72 23.61 20.50
N LEU A 244 2.50 23.10 20.70
CA LEU A 244 1.30 23.92 20.59
C LEU A 244 1.09 24.70 21.90
N PRO A 245 0.74 26.00 21.83
CA PRO A 245 0.39 26.75 23.02
C PRO A 245 -0.80 26.11 23.72
N SER A 246 -0.74 26.01 25.05
CA SER A 246 -1.83 25.48 25.86
C SER A 246 -3.08 26.35 25.70
N PRO A 247 -4.24 25.77 25.30
CA PRO A 247 -5.45 26.56 25.09
C PRO A 247 -6.01 27.09 26.41
N ALA A 248 -6.61 28.29 26.36
CA ALA A 248 -7.27 28.92 27.52
C ALA A 248 -8.56 28.19 27.95
N LEU A 249 -9.19 27.45 27.03
CA LEU A 249 -10.35 26.58 27.29
C LEU A 249 -9.90 25.12 27.26
N SER A 250 -10.00 24.44 28.40
CA SER A 250 -9.59 23.04 28.56
C SER A 250 -10.79 22.10 28.71
N GLY A 251 -10.63 20.84 28.30
CA GLY A 251 -11.56 19.75 28.59
C GLY A 251 -12.29 19.19 27.37
N ARG A 252 -13.09 18.13 27.61
CA ARG A 252 -13.73 17.32 26.56
C ARG A 252 -14.61 18.13 25.60
N ALA A 253 -15.38 19.10 26.10
CA ALA A 253 -16.25 19.91 25.25
C ALA A 253 -15.45 20.77 24.25
N ALA A 254 -14.33 21.34 24.69
CA ALA A 254 -13.42 22.08 23.82
C ALA A 254 -12.79 21.16 22.76
N ALA A 255 -12.35 19.96 23.16
CA ALA A 255 -11.81 18.96 22.22
C ALA A 255 -12.81 18.56 21.14
N VAL A 256 -14.07 18.28 21.52
CA VAL A 256 -15.15 17.96 20.57
C VAL A 256 -15.42 19.14 19.63
N SER A 257 -15.50 20.36 20.17
CA SER A 257 -15.71 21.57 19.36
C SER A 257 -14.59 21.77 18.32
N GLN A 258 -13.33 21.62 18.75
CA GLN A 258 -12.17 21.72 17.87
C GLN A 258 -12.15 20.63 16.80
N LEU A 259 -12.53 19.39 17.14
CA LEU A 259 -12.65 18.31 16.17
C LEU A 259 -13.69 18.62 15.08
N GLN A 260 -14.86 19.11 15.47
CA GLN A 260 -15.92 19.45 14.51
C GLN A 260 -15.55 20.67 13.67
N ALA A 261 -15.00 21.71 14.28
CA ALA A 261 -14.50 22.90 13.58
C ALA A 261 -13.41 22.52 12.56
N GLY A 262 -12.47 21.67 12.96
CA GLY A 262 -11.41 21.16 12.09
C GLY A 262 -11.96 20.42 10.88
N ARG A 263 -12.86 19.44 11.07
CA ARG A 263 -13.49 18.70 9.98
C ARG A 263 -14.28 19.60 9.03
N ALA A 264 -15.04 20.55 9.57
CA ALA A 264 -15.80 21.51 8.77
C ALA A 264 -14.88 22.42 7.95
N ALA A 265 -13.80 22.94 8.55
CA ALA A 265 -12.82 23.78 7.88
C ALA A 265 -12.10 23.04 6.74
N ILE A 266 -11.65 21.80 6.97
CA ILE A 266 -11.08 20.94 5.91
C ILE A 266 -12.10 20.73 4.78
N GLY A 267 -13.35 20.38 5.12
CA GLY A 267 -14.41 20.20 4.13
C GLY A 267 -14.75 21.45 3.31
N ALA A 268 -14.53 22.63 3.89
CA ALA A 268 -14.69 23.94 3.24
C ALA A 268 -13.43 24.40 2.47
N GLY A 269 -12.33 23.66 2.53
CA GLY A 269 -11.05 24.02 1.89
C GLY A 269 -10.17 24.99 2.69
N ALA A 270 -10.54 25.32 3.94
CA ALA A 270 -9.72 26.12 4.85
C ALA A 270 -8.68 25.23 5.55
N VAL A 271 -7.70 24.74 4.78
CA VAL A 271 -6.80 23.64 5.19
C VAL A 271 -5.99 23.96 6.45
N ASP A 272 -5.28 25.10 6.49
CA ASP A 272 -4.39 25.43 7.61
C ASP A 272 -5.15 25.58 8.93
N ALA A 273 -6.27 26.32 8.90
CA ALA A 273 -7.15 26.49 10.05
C ALA A 273 -7.74 25.13 10.50
N GLY A 274 -8.13 24.28 9.55
CA GLY A 274 -8.62 22.94 9.83
C GLY A 274 -7.58 22.08 10.54
N LEU A 275 -6.35 22.04 10.04
CA LEU A 275 -5.26 21.30 10.66
C LEU A 275 -4.90 21.83 12.05
N GLN A 276 -4.92 23.15 12.24
CA GLN A 276 -4.69 23.75 13.56
C GLN A 276 -5.75 23.29 14.58
N CYS A 277 -7.04 23.34 14.20
CA CYS A 277 -8.14 22.86 15.05
C CYS A 277 -8.01 21.36 15.35
N LEU A 278 -7.66 20.54 14.35
CA LEU A 278 -7.50 19.09 14.54
C LEU A 278 -6.31 18.74 15.47
N ARG A 279 -5.18 19.44 15.33
CA ARG A 279 -4.03 19.32 16.24
C ARG A 279 -4.40 19.71 17.68
N GLN A 280 -5.17 20.78 17.85
CA GLN A 280 -5.69 21.18 19.17
C GLN A 280 -6.66 20.16 19.74
N ALA A 281 -7.55 19.59 18.92
CA ALA A 281 -8.48 18.55 19.34
C ALA A 281 -7.75 17.32 19.89
N ALA A 282 -6.70 16.84 19.19
CA ALA A 282 -5.88 15.73 19.65
C ALA A 282 -5.18 16.04 20.98
N THR A 283 -4.57 17.23 21.10
CA THR A 283 -3.91 17.69 22.33
C THR A 283 -4.88 17.73 23.51
N LEU A 284 -6.05 18.32 23.33
CA LEU A 284 -7.07 18.41 24.37
C LEU A 284 -7.63 17.04 24.76
N ALA A 285 -7.79 16.12 23.80
CA ALA A 285 -8.27 14.77 24.06
C ALA A 285 -7.29 13.96 24.95
N VAL A 286 -5.99 14.09 24.68
CA VAL A 286 -4.93 13.53 25.55
C VAL A 286 -5.01 14.12 26.95
N GLN A 287 -5.12 15.44 27.07
CA GLN A 287 -5.20 16.14 28.36
C GLN A 287 -6.41 15.72 29.19
N CYS A 288 -7.57 15.51 28.57
CA CYS A 288 -8.77 15.03 29.25
C CYS A 288 -8.84 13.50 29.38
N ARG A 289 -7.79 12.76 28.97
CA ARG A 289 -7.66 11.29 29.06
C ARG A 289 -8.80 10.54 28.38
N ASP A 290 -9.26 11.06 27.25
CA ASP A 290 -10.38 10.51 26.49
C ASP A 290 -9.88 9.78 25.24
N LYS A 291 -9.59 8.49 25.39
CA LYS A 291 -8.95 7.69 24.33
C LYS A 291 -9.81 7.53 23.07
N THR A 292 -11.13 7.46 23.22
CA THR A 292 -12.05 7.48 22.07
C THR A 292 -11.95 8.78 21.28
N LEU A 293 -11.96 9.92 21.98
CA LEU A 293 -11.87 11.22 21.31
C LEU A 293 -10.49 11.47 20.72
N GLU A 294 -9.43 11.00 21.41
CA GLU A 294 -8.04 11.05 20.95
C GLU A 294 -7.89 10.28 19.63
N ALA A 295 -8.34 9.02 19.56
CA ALA A 295 -8.34 8.23 18.34
C ALA A 295 -9.06 8.94 17.19
N ARG A 296 -10.27 9.47 17.44
CA ARG A 296 -11.08 10.16 16.42
C ARG A 296 -10.46 11.47 15.93
N ALA A 297 -9.78 12.19 16.83
CA ALA A 297 -9.08 13.43 16.49
C ALA A 297 -7.81 13.17 15.69
N LEU A 298 -7.00 12.19 16.11
CA LEU A 298 -5.81 11.74 15.39
C LEU A 298 -6.19 11.21 14.00
N ALA A 299 -7.20 10.35 13.89
CA ALA A 299 -7.64 9.82 12.60
C ALA A 299 -8.11 10.93 11.63
N ALA A 300 -8.80 11.95 12.15
CA ALA A 300 -9.22 13.10 11.35
C ALA A 300 -8.02 13.98 10.94
N LEU A 301 -7.06 14.21 11.85
CA LEU A 301 -5.82 14.94 11.56
C LEU A 301 -4.99 14.23 10.49
N GLY A 302 -4.75 12.93 10.67
CA GLY A 302 -3.99 12.10 9.75
C GLY A 302 -4.61 12.07 8.36
N GLY A 303 -5.93 11.83 8.25
CA GLY A 303 -6.63 11.91 6.96
C GLY A 303 -6.54 13.30 6.32
N ALA A 304 -6.65 14.38 7.11
CA ALA A 304 -6.50 15.74 6.57
C ALA A 304 -5.08 16.01 6.04
N LEU A 305 -4.03 15.55 6.73
CA LEU A 305 -2.65 15.69 6.28
C LEU A 305 -2.41 15.01 4.92
N VAL A 306 -2.98 13.81 4.74
CA VAL A 306 -2.87 13.02 3.50
C VAL A 306 -3.62 13.67 2.34
N HIS A 307 -4.85 14.10 2.56
CA HIS A 307 -5.73 14.55 1.46
C HIS A 307 -5.63 16.04 1.14
N ALA A 308 -5.24 16.87 2.11
CA ALA A 308 -5.32 18.33 1.98
C ALA A 308 -3.98 19.00 1.65
N ILE A 309 -2.85 18.37 1.95
CA ILE A 309 -1.52 18.95 1.69
C ILE A 309 -0.61 17.93 1.01
N ARG A 310 -0.13 18.27 -0.19
CA ARG A 310 0.86 17.42 -0.87
C ARG A 310 2.16 17.34 -0.06
N GLY A 311 2.75 16.15 -0.02
CA GLY A 311 4.06 15.91 0.60
C GLY A 311 4.01 15.76 2.13
N HIS A 312 2.82 15.70 2.75
CA HIS A 312 2.68 15.45 4.19
C HIS A 312 2.27 14.01 4.50
N ASP A 313 2.46 13.10 3.54
CA ASP A 313 2.06 11.70 3.66
C ASP A 313 2.81 10.98 4.79
N GLU A 314 4.07 11.35 5.08
CA GLU A 314 4.84 10.76 6.19
C GLU A 314 4.29 11.18 7.57
N GLU A 315 4.04 12.49 7.78
CA GLU A 315 3.40 12.98 9.01
C GLU A 315 2.01 12.38 9.17
N GLY A 316 1.23 12.36 8.08
CA GLY A 316 -0.09 11.75 8.04
C GLY A 316 -0.05 10.28 8.43
N ALA A 317 0.88 9.50 7.87
CA ALA A 317 1.05 8.08 8.19
C ALA A 317 1.38 7.87 9.68
N ILE A 318 2.31 8.64 10.25
CA ILE A 318 2.66 8.54 11.68
C ILE A 318 1.43 8.81 12.56
N VAL A 319 0.69 9.88 12.28
CA VAL A 319 -0.53 10.24 13.03
C VAL A 319 -1.62 9.17 12.87
N LEU A 320 -1.76 8.56 11.69
CA LEU A 320 -2.72 7.47 11.46
C LEU A 320 -2.33 6.18 12.16
N HIS A 321 -1.03 5.86 12.24
CA HIS A 321 -0.54 4.75 13.05
C HIS A 321 -0.84 4.97 14.54
N GLU A 322 -0.62 6.20 15.05
CA GLU A 322 -0.97 6.55 16.42
C GLU A 322 -2.49 6.44 16.65
N ALA A 323 -3.29 6.96 15.71
CA ALA A 323 -4.75 6.84 15.75
C ALA A 323 -5.21 5.37 15.81
N LEU A 324 -4.59 4.49 15.02
CA LEU A 324 -4.89 3.05 15.01
C LEU A 324 -4.57 2.41 16.36
N LEU A 325 -3.38 2.66 16.91
CA LEU A 325 -2.97 2.13 18.22
C LEU A 325 -3.94 2.57 19.33
N VAL A 326 -4.28 3.87 19.37
CA VAL A 326 -5.21 4.43 20.35
C VAL A 326 -6.63 3.88 20.13
N ALA A 327 -7.07 3.73 18.89
CA ALA A 327 -8.39 3.17 18.57
C ALA A 327 -8.52 1.71 19.02
N GLU A 328 -7.51 0.88 18.74
CA GLU A 328 -7.47 -0.53 19.17
C GLU A 328 -7.51 -0.63 20.71
N GLN A 329 -6.76 0.21 21.43
CA GLN A 329 -6.79 0.28 22.89
C GLN A 329 -8.13 0.74 23.45
N ALA A 330 -8.80 1.67 22.77
CA ALA A 330 -10.10 2.22 23.17
C ALA A 330 -11.29 1.33 22.75
N GLY A 331 -11.07 0.30 21.93
CA GLY A 331 -12.16 -0.49 21.32
C GLY A 331 -12.94 0.27 20.23
N GLU A 332 -12.38 1.35 19.68
CA GLU A 332 -12.99 2.19 18.64
C GLU A 332 -12.82 1.60 17.23
N ARG A 333 -13.48 0.46 16.98
CA ARG A 333 -13.38 -0.31 15.73
C ARG A 333 -13.54 0.54 14.47
N SER A 334 -14.56 1.39 14.40
CA SER A 334 -14.82 2.20 13.20
C SER A 334 -13.68 3.18 12.89
N THR A 335 -13.07 3.76 13.93
CA THR A 335 -11.89 4.64 13.78
C THR A 335 -10.67 3.84 13.32
N ALA A 336 -10.49 2.61 13.83
CA ALA A 336 -9.43 1.73 13.36
C ALA A 336 -9.59 1.37 11.87
N VAL A 337 -10.80 1.04 11.40
CA VAL A 337 -11.08 0.78 9.97
C VAL A 337 -10.74 2.00 9.11
N LEU A 338 -11.13 3.20 9.54
CA LEU A 338 -10.82 4.44 8.84
C LEU A 338 -9.30 4.64 8.71
N ALA A 339 -8.56 4.47 9.82
CA ALA A 339 -7.12 4.62 9.85
C ALA A 339 -6.40 3.59 8.97
N LEU A 340 -6.78 2.31 9.06
CA LEU A 340 -6.26 1.23 8.20
C LEU A 340 -6.48 1.55 6.72
N ARG A 341 -7.67 2.05 6.35
CA ARG A 341 -7.97 2.41 4.97
C ARG A 341 -7.18 3.63 4.49
N GLU A 342 -6.98 4.66 5.31
CA GLU A 342 -6.09 5.79 4.94
C GLU A 342 -4.64 5.35 4.78
N LEU A 343 -4.12 4.51 5.68
CA LEU A 343 -2.78 3.93 5.54
C LEU A 343 -2.66 3.15 4.22
N GLY A 344 -3.67 2.34 3.89
CA GLY A 344 -3.77 1.69 2.59
C GLY A 344 -3.74 2.69 1.42
N PHE A 345 -4.48 3.80 1.52
CA PHE A 345 -4.49 4.83 0.48
C PHE A 345 -3.12 5.49 0.27
N ILE A 346 -2.40 5.85 1.34
CA ILE A 346 -1.03 6.41 1.26
C ILE A 346 -0.12 5.44 0.51
N GLU A 347 -0.19 4.15 0.84
CA GLU A 347 0.66 3.12 0.22
C GLU A 347 0.30 2.89 -1.26
N VAL A 348 -0.98 2.99 -1.64
CA VAL A 348 -1.40 3.00 -3.05
C VAL A 348 -0.80 4.19 -3.79
N GLN A 349 -0.89 5.39 -3.22
CA GLN A 349 -0.37 6.62 -3.84
C GLN A 349 1.14 6.56 -4.04
N ALA A 350 1.86 5.95 -3.10
CA ALA A 350 3.29 5.73 -3.20
C ALA A 350 3.69 4.52 -4.06
N GLY A 351 2.73 3.79 -4.64
CA GLY A 351 3.00 2.63 -5.47
C GLY A 351 3.47 1.38 -4.72
N ARG A 352 3.44 1.40 -3.38
CA ARG A 352 3.81 0.31 -2.46
C ARG A 352 2.66 -0.70 -2.32
N ARG A 353 2.35 -1.33 -3.45
CA ARG A 353 1.13 -2.13 -3.69
C ARG A 353 0.90 -3.26 -2.69
N ARG A 354 1.94 -3.99 -2.29
CA ARG A 354 1.80 -5.12 -1.34
C ARG A 354 1.53 -4.65 0.08
N THR A 355 2.21 -3.58 0.50
CA THR A 355 1.96 -2.94 1.79
C THR A 355 0.53 -2.39 1.86
N ALA A 356 0.06 -1.78 0.76
CA ALA A 356 -1.33 -1.36 0.64
C ALA A 356 -2.33 -2.52 0.82
N ASP A 357 -2.10 -3.67 0.17
CA ASP A 357 -2.96 -4.85 0.32
C ASP A 357 -3.07 -5.29 1.79
N GLY A 358 -1.94 -5.33 2.52
CA GLY A 358 -1.94 -5.71 3.94
C GLY A 358 -2.79 -4.79 4.82
N TRP A 359 -2.73 -3.48 4.58
CA TRP A 359 -3.58 -2.50 5.28
C TRP A 359 -5.06 -2.66 4.92
N LEU A 360 -5.36 -2.81 3.64
CA LEU A 360 -6.72 -2.93 3.14
C LEU A 360 -7.36 -4.27 3.53
N ASP A 361 -6.59 -5.34 3.69
CA ASP A 361 -7.07 -6.65 4.18
C ASP A 361 -7.51 -6.54 5.64
N ARG A 362 -6.71 -5.90 6.49
CA ARG A 362 -7.08 -5.62 7.88
C ARG A 362 -8.32 -4.72 7.95
N ALA A 363 -8.38 -3.67 7.12
CA ALA A 363 -9.53 -2.77 7.07
C ALA A 363 -10.81 -3.52 6.66
N GLN A 364 -10.74 -4.38 5.64
CA GLN A 364 -11.87 -5.17 5.16
C GLN A 364 -12.37 -6.17 6.22
N GLN A 365 -11.45 -6.83 6.93
CA GLN A 365 -11.80 -7.79 7.99
C GLN A 365 -12.50 -7.12 9.17
N ALA A 366 -12.15 -5.87 9.48
CA ALA A 366 -12.74 -5.10 10.57
C ALA A 366 -13.99 -4.27 10.17
N ALA A 367 -14.33 -4.21 8.87
CA ALA A 367 -15.45 -3.42 8.36
C ALA A 367 -16.80 -4.13 8.55
N GLU A 368 -17.73 -3.45 9.24
CA GLU A 368 -19.04 -3.99 9.60
C GLU A 368 -20.18 -3.35 8.81
N THR A 369 -20.01 -2.11 8.34
CA THR A 369 -21.06 -1.35 7.64
C THR A 369 -20.82 -1.28 6.14
N ASP A 370 -21.89 -1.03 5.38
CA ASP A 370 -21.80 -0.79 3.93
C ASP A 370 -20.95 0.45 3.62
N GLU A 371 -21.00 1.50 4.45
CA GLU A 371 -20.17 2.70 4.32
C GLU A 371 -18.67 2.37 4.44
N GLU A 372 -18.29 1.62 5.48
CA GLU A 372 -16.90 1.21 5.71
C GLU A 372 -16.38 0.32 4.57
N ARG A 373 -17.20 -0.67 4.15
CA ARG A 373 -16.87 -1.58 3.05
C ARG A 373 -16.73 -0.84 1.72
N ALA A 374 -17.64 0.11 1.44
CA ALA A 374 -17.57 0.92 0.23
C ALA A 374 -16.23 1.69 0.16
N ALA A 375 -15.83 2.32 1.26
CA ALA A 375 -14.59 3.08 1.33
C ALA A 375 -13.35 2.20 1.14
N VAL A 376 -13.29 1.02 1.79
CA VAL A 376 -12.18 0.06 1.63
C VAL A 376 -12.09 -0.46 0.21
N LEU A 377 -13.21 -0.89 -0.37
CA LEU A 377 -13.26 -1.43 -1.73
C LEU A 377 -12.86 -0.39 -2.78
N GLY A 378 -13.20 0.89 -2.58
CA GLY A 378 -12.82 1.93 -3.50
C GLY A 378 -11.29 2.13 -3.57
N VAL A 379 -10.59 2.13 -2.42
CA VAL A 379 -9.12 2.20 -2.37
C VAL A 379 -8.49 0.92 -2.91
N ARG A 380 -9.06 -0.25 -2.61
CA ARG A 380 -8.59 -1.53 -3.16
C ARG A 380 -8.72 -1.60 -4.67
N GLY A 381 -9.85 -1.14 -5.21
CA GLY A 381 -10.10 -1.04 -6.64
C GLY A 381 -9.12 -0.10 -7.34
N MET A 382 -8.74 0.99 -6.67
CA MET A 382 -7.65 1.86 -7.13
C MET A 382 -6.32 1.08 -7.22
N ASN A 383 -5.91 0.39 -6.15
CA ASN A 383 -4.67 -0.42 -6.14
C ASN A 383 -4.66 -1.47 -7.28
N SER A 384 -5.77 -2.18 -7.47
CA SER A 384 -5.92 -3.17 -8.54
C SER A 384 -5.76 -2.55 -9.93
N SER A 385 -6.37 -1.37 -10.15
CA SER A 385 -6.25 -0.67 -11.44
C SER A 385 -4.80 -0.21 -11.72
N ASP A 386 -4.07 0.25 -10.70
CA ASP A 386 -2.66 0.68 -10.81
C ASP A 386 -1.68 -0.47 -11.00
N ARG A 387 -2.14 -1.71 -10.81
CA ARG A 387 -1.42 -2.96 -11.11
C ARG A 387 -1.77 -3.53 -12.47
N GLY A 388 -2.77 -2.97 -13.15
CA GLY A 388 -3.31 -3.52 -14.40
C GLY A 388 -4.24 -4.72 -14.20
N ASP A 389 -4.62 -5.07 -12.96
CA ASP A 389 -5.65 -6.07 -12.68
C ASP A 389 -7.04 -5.42 -12.80
N TYR A 390 -7.41 -5.09 -14.04
CA TYR A 390 -8.67 -4.43 -14.34
C TYR A 390 -9.92 -5.27 -14.01
N PRO A 391 -9.94 -6.61 -14.18
CA PRO A 391 -11.05 -7.43 -13.73
C PRO A 391 -11.32 -7.26 -12.22
N ALA A 392 -10.30 -7.35 -11.38
CA ALA A 392 -10.45 -7.12 -9.95
C ALA A 392 -10.85 -5.67 -9.65
N ALA A 393 -10.23 -4.70 -10.33
CA ALA A 393 -10.54 -3.29 -10.15
C ALA A 393 -12.01 -2.96 -10.43
N PHE A 394 -12.57 -3.40 -11.56
CA PHE A 394 -13.97 -3.13 -11.89
C PHE A 394 -14.95 -3.84 -10.95
N ALA A 395 -14.63 -5.05 -10.49
CA ALA A 395 -15.44 -5.74 -9.49
C ALA A 395 -15.48 -4.95 -8.17
N GLN A 396 -14.32 -4.58 -7.64
CA GLN A 396 -14.19 -3.86 -6.37
C GLN A 396 -14.78 -2.45 -6.43
N LEU A 397 -14.51 -1.70 -7.50
CA LEU A 397 -15.05 -0.35 -7.69
C LEU A 397 -16.57 -0.36 -7.93
N GLY A 398 -17.06 -1.35 -8.69
CA GLY A 398 -18.50 -1.54 -8.90
C GLY A 398 -19.24 -1.81 -7.60
N GLU A 399 -18.73 -2.74 -6.78
CA GLU A 399 -19.29 -3.03 -5.46
C GLU A 399 -19.22 -1.81 -4.53
N SER A 400 -18.11 -1.06 -4.55
CA SER A 400 -17.99 0.20 -3.81
C SER A 400 -19.05 1.24 -4.20
N VAL A 401 -19.33 1.41 -5.50
CA VAL A 401 -20.39 2.31 -6.00
C VAL A 401 -21.77 1.87 -5.53
N GLU A 402 -22.06 0.56 -5.57
CA GLU A 402 -23.34 0.02 -5.15
C GLU A 402 -23.57 0.17 -3.65
N LEU A 403 -22.57 -0.19 -2.83
CA LEU A 403 -22.60 -0.04 -1.38
C LEU A 403 -22.81 1.42 -0.97
N ALA A 404 -22.04 2.34 -1.56
CA ALA A 404 -22.16 3.77 -1.30
C ALA A 404 -23.55 4.32 -1.67
N ALA A 405 -24.14 3.81 -2.75
CA ALA A 405 -25.51 4.15 -3.12
C ALA A 405 -26.53 3.68 -2.07
N ARG A 406 -26.37 2.44 -1.57
CA ARG A 406 -27.28 1.82 -0.61
C ARG A 406 -27.24 2.51 0.76
N CYS A 407 -26.05 2.86 1.24
CA CYS A 407 -25.91 3.55 2.53
C CYS A 407 -26.14 5.06 2.45
N GLY A 408 -26.35 5.62 1.26
CA GLY A 408 -26.61 7.06 1.08
C GLY A 408 -25.36 7.92 1.23
N ASP A 409 -24.19 7.43 0.81
CA ASP A 409 -22.94 8.20 0.76
C ASP A 409 -22.64 8.66 -0.69
N PRO A 410 -23.18 9.82 -1.11
CA PRO A 410 -22.96 10.33 -2.46
C PRO A 410 -21.51 10.75 -2.73
N ARG A 411 -20.73 11.05 -1.69
CA ARG A 411 -19.32 11.45 -1.84
C ARG A 411 -18.45 10.25 -2.15
N GLN A 412 -18.57 9.18 -1.37
CA GLN A 412 -17.90 7.91 -1.67
C GLN A 412 -18.33 7.39 -3.04
N GLN A 413 -19.63 7.45 -3.35
CA GLN A 413 -20.14 7.00 -4.64
C GLN A 413 -19.52 7.78 -5.81
N ALA A 414 -19.42 9.12 -5.70
CA ALA A 414 -18.80 9.97 -6.71
C ALA A 414 -17.30 9.68 -6.88
N TRP A 415 -16.60 9.44 -5.77
CA TRP A 415 -15.18 9.10 -5.79
C TRP A 415 -14.94 7.76 -6.49
N SER A 416 -15.68 6.72 -6.14
CA SER A 416 -15.59 5.40 -6.79
C SER A 416 -15.96 5.45 -8.27
N TRP A 417 -16.98 6.20 -8.66
CA TRP A 417 -17.30 6.43 -10.08
C TRP A 417 -16.15 7.12 -10.84
N SER A 418 -15.46 8.06 -10.20
CA SER A 418 -14.30 8.72 -10.79
C SER A 418 -13.17 7.72 -11.03
N LEU A 419 -12.95 6.78 -10.11
CA LEU A 419 -11.96 5.71 -10.27
C LEU A 419 -12.34 4.71 -11.37
N VAL A 420 -13.62 4.35 -11.50
CA VAL A 420 -14.11 3.55 -12.64
C VAL A 420 -13.81 4.25 -13.96
N GLY A 421 -14.10 5.56 -14.02
CA GLY A 421 -13.78 6.40 -15.18
C GLY A 421 -12.30 6.40 -15.52
N ARG A 422 -11.42 6.56 -14.51
CA ARG A 422 -9.97 6.49 -14.69
C ARG A 422 -9.51 5.11 -15.18
N ALA A 423 -10.04 4.02 -14.63
CA ALA A 423 -9.69 2.66 -15.06
C ALA A 423 -10.04 2.42 -16.54
N HIS A 424 -11.21 2.88 -17.00
CA HIS A 424 -11.56 2.86 -18.42
C HIS A 424 -10.63 3.73 -19.27
N LEU A 425 -10.24 4.92 -18.80
CA LEU A 425 -9.29 5.78 -19.54
C LEU A 425 -7.92 5.12 -19.71
N LEU A 426 -7.40 4.44 -18.69
CA LEU A 426 -6.14 3.69 -18.76
C LEU A 426 -6.20 2.55 -19.81
N ARG A 427 -7.40 2.03 -20.08
CA ARG A 427 -7.67 1.02 -21.12
C ARG A 427 -8.09 1.61 -22.47
N ALA A 428 -8.07 2.95 -22.61
CA ALA A 428 -8.55 3.66 -23.79
C ALA A 428 -10.05 3.41 -24.13
N GLU A 429 -10.87 3.06 -23.14
CA GLU A 429 -12.32 2.82 -23.25
C GLU A 429 -13.10 4.14 -23.02
N TYR A 430 -12.94 5.10 -23.93
CA TYR A 430 -13.39 6.48 -23.71
C TYR A 430 -14.91 6.64 -23.52
N ALA A 431 -15.72 5.79 -24.17
CA ALA A 431 -17.17 5.86 -24.07
C ALA A 431 -17.65 5.45 -22.67
N ASP A 432 -17.13 4.34 -22.15
CA ASP A 432 -17.44 3.84 -20.81
C ASP A 432 -16.90 4.78 -19.73
N ALA A 433 -15.70 5.32 -19.95
CA ALA A 433 -15.14 6.38 -19.10
C ALA A 433 -16.08 7.61 -19.03
N ALA A 434 -16.63 8.05 -20.16
CA ALA A 434 -17.52 9.21 -20.20
C ALA A 434 -18.84 8.97 -19.43
N VAL A 435 -19.34 7.74 -19.39
CA VAL A 435 -20.54 7.38 -18.61
C VAL A 435 -20.23 7.44 -17.12
N ALA A 436 -19.14 6.79 -16.69
CA ALA A 436 -18.71 6.76 -15.30
C ALA A 436 -18.41 8.17 -14.74
N VAL A 437 -17.62 8.96 -15.47
CA VAL A 437 -17.26 10.32 -15.06
C VAL A 437 -18.47 11.25 -14.99
N ARG A 438 -19.48 11.06 -15.86
CA ARG A 438 -20.73 11.84 -15.78
C ARG A 438 -21.49 11.55 -14.50
N GLY A 439 -21.60 10.27 -14.12
CA GLY A 439 -22.20 9.85 -12.85
C GLY A 439 -21.53 10.52 -11.64
N ALA A 440 -20.19 10.54 -11.63
CA ALA A 440 -19.42 11.25 -10.62
C ALA A 440 -19.72 12.76 -10.61
N LEU A 441 -19.64 13.43 -11.76
CA LEU A 441 -19.86 14.89 -11.86
C LEU A 441 -21.26 15.30 -11.39
N ASP A 442 -22.29 14.51 -11.70
CA ASP A 442 -23.66 14.80 -11.28
C ASP A 442 -23.80 14.73 -9.76
N LEU A 443 -23.18 13.74 -9.11
CA LEU A 443 -23.14 13.63 -7.65
C LEU A 443 -22.36 14.80 -7.02
N VAL A 444 -21.15 15.09 -7.50
CA VAL A 444 -20.30 16.17 -6.97
C VAL A 444 -21.00 17.53 -7.03
N ARG A 445 -21.72 17.81 -8.13
CA ARG A 445 -22.49 19.06 -8.27
C ARG A 445 -23.68 19.12 -7.32
N ARG A 446 -24.41 18.01 -7.13
CA ARG A 446 -25.52 17.93 -6.17
C ARG A 446 -25.04 18.18 -4.74
N GLU A 447 -23.92 17.56 -4.36
CA GLU A 447 -23.30 17.70 -3.03
C GLU A 447 -22.53 19.00 -2.83
N ARG A 448 -22.45 19.86 -3.87
CA ARG A 448 -21.64 21.09 -3.88
C ARG A 448 -20.21 20.85 -3.38
N TRP A 449 -19.62 19.70 -3.74
CA TRP A 449 -18.30 19.31 -3.27
C TRP A 449 -17.19 19.96 -4.12
N ILE A 450 -17.05 21.27 -3.94
CA ILE A 450 -16.17 22.14 -4.76
C ILE A 450 -14.72 21.67 -4.73
N ALA A 451 -14.22 21.25 -3.56
CA ALA A 451 -12.85 20.80 -3.39
C ALA A 451 -12.49 19.57 -4.25
N PHE A 452 -13.45 18.67 -4.49
CA PHE A 452 -13.21 17.45 -5.27
C PHE A 452 -13.54 17.61 -6.76
N LEU A 453 -14.35 18.60 -7.12
CA LEU A 453 -14.81 18.84 -8.50
C LEU A 453 -13.71 18.86 -9.59
N PRO A 454 -12.50 19.42 -9.36
CA PRO A 454 -11.44 19.42 -10.38
C PRO A 454 -11.03 18.02 -10.85
N TRP A 455 -11.10 17.01 -9.98
CA TRP A 455 -10.66 15.65 -10.32
C TRP A 455 -11.51 14.99 -11.42
N PRO A 456 -12.84 14.78 -11.26
CA PRO A 456 -13.66 14.21 -12.32
C PRO A 456 -13.74 15.12 -13.56
N GLN A 457 -13.56 16.44 -13.42
CA GLN A 457 -13.46 17.34 -14.58
C GLN A 457 -12.22 17.05 -15.44
N ALA A 458 -11.06 16.80 -14.81
CA ALA A 458 -9.84 16.43 -15.51
C ALA A 458 -10.03 15.10 -16.28
N LEU A 459 -10.69 14.12 -15.66
CA LEU A 459 -11.02 12.84 -16.31
C LEU A 459 -11.98 13.03 -17.50
N ALA A 460 -12.98 13.90 -17.37
CA ALA A 460 -13.93 14.20 -18.45
C ALA A 460 -13.23 14.79 -19.68
N ALA A 461 -12.21 15.62 -19.47
CA ALA A 461 -11.41 16.17 -20.57
C ALA A 461 -10.61 15.09 -21.30
N GLY A 462 -10.22 14.01 -20.62
CA GLY A 462 -9.58 12.83 -21.21
C GLY A 462 -10.54 11.99 -22.04
N SER A 463 -11.78 11.80 -21.58
CA SER A 463 -12.80 11.02 -22.31
C SER A 463 -13.34 11.74 -23.54
N GLY A 464 -13.42 13.08 -23.52
CA GLY A 464 -14.00 13.88 -24.62
C GLY A 464 -13.05 14.14 -25.81
N ARG A 465 -11.73 14.24 -25.60
CA ARG A 465 -10.78 14.62 -26.66
C ARG A 465 -10.57 13.55 -27.74
N ARG A 466 -10.80 12.27 -27.43
CA ARG A 466 -10.63 11.14 -28.38
C ARG A 466 -11.93 10.45 -28.80
N ALA A 467 -13.07 10.82 -28.20
CA ALA A 467 -14.40 10.38 -28.60
C ALA A 467 -15.01 11.20 -29.76
N ARG A 468 -14.19 11.98 -30.51
CA ARG A 468 -14.65 12.52 -31.80
C ARG A 468 -14.86 11.36 -32.76
N PRO A 469 -16.07 11.17 -33.32
CA PRO A 469 -16.34 10.03 -34.16
C PRO A 469 -15.51 10.14 -35.44
N VAL A 470 -14.55 9.23 -35.62
CA VAL A 470 -14.08 8.89 -36.96
C VAL A 470 -15.30 8.27 -37.66
N ARG A 471 -15.86 8.99 -38.64
CA ARG A 471 -16.88 8.45 -39.54
C ARG A 471 -16.29 7.24 -40.29
N ARG A 472 -16.40 6.04 -39.74
CA ARG A 472 -16.38 4.78 -40.49
C ARG A 472 -17.32 3.80 -39.80
N GLY A 473 -18.35 3.40 -40.54
CA GLY A 473 -19.39 2.53 -40.05
C GLY A 473 -18.93 1.09 -39.88
N SER A 474 -19.26 0.50 -38.75
CA SER A 474 -19.79 -0.86 -38.69
C SER A 474 -20.53 -1.02 -37.35
N ARG A 475 -21.75 -1.56 -37.45
CA ARG A 475 -22.56 -1.96 -36.30
C ARG A 475 -21.99 -3.26 -35.72
N ARG A 476 -21.94 -3.35 -34.38
CA ARG A 476 -21.83 -4.51 -33.45
C ARG A 476 -20.79 -4.13 -32.37
N SER A 477 -21.02 -4.23 -31.07
CA SER A 477 -21.96 -5.03 -30.28
C SER A 477 -22.09 -4.38 -28.88
N HIS A 478 -23.30 -4.00 -28.49
CA HIS A 478 -23.62 -3.56 -27.13
C HIS A 478 -24.51 -4.61 -26.48
N GLN A 479 -23.94 -5.40 -25.57
CA GLN A 479 -24.72 -6.16 -24.59
C GLN A 479 -23.81 -6.61 -23.44
N ARG A 480 -23.91 -5.90 -22.32
CA ARG A 480 -23.76 -6.34 -20.91
C ARG A 480 -23.40 -5.13 -20.05
N ILE A 481 -24.46 -4.47 -19.55
CA ILE A 481 -24.69 -3.97 -18.18
C ILE A 481 -26.10 -3.36 -18.27
N ARG A 482 -27.10 -4.24 -18.30
CA ARG A 482 -28.51 -3.94 -18.04
C ARG A 482 -29.08 -5.19 -17.42
N GLY A 483 -29.09 -5.21 -16.09
CA GLY A 483 -29.54 -6.37 -15.33
C GLY A 483 -29.48 -6.13 -13.83
N SER A 484 -30.03 -5.01 -13.34
CA SER A 484 -30.43 -4.86 -11.92
C SER A 484 -31.29 -3.61 -11.63
N LEU A 485 -32.01 -3.07 -12.62
CA LEU A 485 -32.97 -1.97 -12.38
C LEU A 485 -34.34 -2.30 -12.97
N GLY A 486 -35.20 -2.79 -12.09
CA GLY A 486 -36.66 -2.89 -12.21
C GLY A 486 -37.15 -3.40 -10.84
N ALA A 487 -38.13 -2.82 -10.17
CA ALA A 487 -39.10 -1.79 -10.49
C ALA A 487 -39.58 -1.18 -9.16
N GLY A 488 -40.04 0.08 -9.18
CA GLY A 488 -40.58 0.70 -7.97
C GLY A 488 -41.05 2.15 -8.11
N MET A 489 -42.21 2.32 -8.75
CA MET A 489 -43.17 3.41 -8.55
C MET A 489 -43.00 4.77 -9.27
N PRO A 490 -44.14 5.50 -9.49
CA PRO A 490 -44.50 5.97 -10.82
C PRO A 490 -44.48 7.49 -10.99
N ALA A 491 -44.55 7.89 -12.26
CA ALA A 491 -44.67 9.26 -12.72
C ALA A 491 -45.91 9.97 -12.15
N GLN A 492 -45.71 11.17 -11.61
CA GLN A 492 -46.72 12.22 -11.55
C GLN A 492 -46.22 13.43 -12.33
N ARG A 493 -46.95 13.76 -13.40
CA ARG A 493 -46.92 15.08 -14.07
C ARG A 493 -47.64 16.10 -13.19
N PRO A 494 -47.29 17.39 -13.32
CA PRO A 494 -48.30 18.39 -13.66
C PRO A 494 -47.85 19.21 -14.88
N LEU A 495 -48.63 19.23 -15.97
CA LEU A 495 -49.67 20.23 -16.26
C LEU A 495 -49.10 21.63 -16.49
N LEU A 496 -49.09 21.99 -17.78
CA LEU A 496 -48.95 23.35 -18.31
C LEU A 496 -50.11 24.21 -17.81
N GLY A 497 -49.78 25.35 -17.22
CA GLY A 497 -50.67 26.49 -17.03
C GLY A 497 -49.94 27.77 -17.44
N ARG A 498 -50.40 28.41 -18.50
CA ARG A 498 -50.06 29.79 -18.89
C ARG A 498 -50.60 30.73 -17.81
N ASP A 499 -49.85 31.78 -17.45
CA ASP A 499 -50.38 33.15 -17.31
C ASP A 499 -49.27 34.22 -17.19
N GLY A 500 -49.22 35.09 -18.20
CA GLY A 500 -49.22 36.57 -18.12
C GLY A 500 -48.40 37.38 -17.10
N GLY A 501 -47.14 37.72 -17.44
CA GLY A 501 -46.45 39.03 -17.26
C GLY A 501 -46.34 39.69 -15.86
N PRO A 502 -45.71 40.88 -15.71
CA PRO A 502 -44.88 41.66 -16.63
C PRO A 502 -43.43 41.95 -16.13
N ARG A 503 -42.59 42.43 -17.05
CA ARG A 503 -41.18 42.86 -16.88
C ARG A 503 -41.00 44.06 -15.95
N PRO A 504 -39.90 44.19 -15.17
CA PRO A 504 -39.49 45.47 -14.62
C PRO A 504 -38.58 46.24 -15.58
N ARG A 505 -38.89 47.54 -15.69
CA ARG A 505 -38.18 48.59 -16.40
C ARG A 505 -36.82 48.87 -15.78
N THR A 506 -35.81 48.99 -16.62
CA THR A 506 -34.52 49.63 -16.32
C THR A 506 -34.65 51.15 -16.39
N ALA A 507 -34.06 51.85 -15.42
CA ALA A 507 -33.78 53.29 -15.49
C ALA A 507 -32.45 53.58 -14.75
N PRO A 508 -31.75 54.67 -15.11
CA PRO A 508 -30.29 54.72 -15.09
C PRO A 508 -29.73 55.48 -13.87
N HIS A 509 -28.52 55.13 -13.42
CA HIS A 509 -27.76 55.97 -12.51
C HIS A 509 -26.56 56.63 -13.20
N ARG A 510 -26.56 57.95 -13.05
CA ARG A 510 -25.58 58.94 -13.49
C ARG A 510 -24.23 58.77 -12.79
N THR A 511 -23.21 59.16 -13.54
CA THR A 511 -21.89 59.60 -13.12
C THR A 511 -21.93 60.66 -12.02
N ARG A 512 -21.21 60.41 -10.93
CA ARG A 512 -20.06 61.21 -10.44
C ARG A 512 -19.31 60.46 -9.36
#